data_AF-A0A4Q1RKE4-F1
#
_entry.id   AF-A0A4Q1RKE4-F1
#
_cell.length_a   1.000
_cell.length_b   1.000
_cell.length_c   1.000
_cell.angle_alpha   90.00
_cell.angle_beta   90.00
_cell.angle_gamma   90.00
#
_symmetry.space_group_name_H-M   'P 1'
#
loop_
_entity.id
_entity.type
_entity.pdbx_description
1 polymer ?
#
loop_
_entity_poly.entity_id
_entity_poly.type
_entity_poly.pdbx_seq_one_letter_code
_entity_poly.pdbx_strand_id
1 'polypeptide(L)'
;MDKRKIAVNTGCVCLIILFIFGFYQLIQWDNTSRRGQEEAKKQKELDEAEAEEKAYERAKEYMENYRISLQESMQAAGIEDIRVSYEQYNQSTYSSVYNYWDDDPDYQYFYYELSYYCDSIDSIFEEATQDGNYDSFIELMERECKIKDQRPVEVDGFYKIFVGDRKYAVKINERDPEGELTISREYGVYYRLVQGEDGYELYTNRGKIYPKEDMEEDNESKNNAGSNSNSGSTNSSGSSYGHAGGYGSGSFYGNASGSGSGSTSGHSSGSGSLKKTDPYDVDDYDDPDDFAEEWAEDFGDGDYDDGYDDAYDYWEEEYDD
;
A
#
# COMPACT_ATOMS: atom_id res chain seq x y z
N MET A 1 30.42 86.68 -25.97
CA MET A 1 30.60 85.20 -25.91
C MET A 1 29.29 84.47 -25.60
N ASP A 2 28.19 85.19 -25.36
CA ASP A 2 27.00 84.65 -24.69
C ASP A 2 26.01 83.95 -25.64
N LYS A 3 25.91 84.40 -26.90
CA LYS A 3 25.01 83.78 -27.89
C LYS A 3 25.39 82.34 -28.25
N ARG A 4 26.70 82.03 -28.31
CA ARG A 4 27.19 80.66 -28.56
C ARG A 4 26.93 79.75 -27.36
N LYS A 5 27.11 80.25 -26.13
CA LYS A 5 26.80 79.52 -24.90
C LYS A 5 25.30 79.22 -24.79
N ILE A 6 24.44 80.19 -25.10
CA ILE A 6 22.98 80.01 -25.11
C ILE A 6 22.58 78.97 -26.15
N ALA A 7 23.09 79.03 -27.39
CA ALA A 7 22.77 78.06 -28.43
C ALA A 7 23.21 76.62 -28.07
N VAL A 8 24.39 76.46 -27.47
CA VAL A 8 24.86 75.16 -26.97
C VAL A 8 23.98 74.66 -25.82
N ASN A 9 23.61 75.53 -24.87
CA ASN A 9 22.74 75.16 -23.76
C ASN A 9 21.34 74.76 -24.24
N THR A 10 20.75 75.51 -25.18
CA THR A 10 19.45 75.18 -25.79
C THR A 10 19.52 73.85 -26.55
N GLY A 11 20.61 73.61 -27.31
CA GLY A 11 20.84 72.33 -27.96
C GLY A 11 20.94 71.16 -26.98
N CYS A 12 21.70 71.31 -25.89
CA CYS A 12 21.80 70.30 -24.83
C CYS A 12 20.45 70.03 -24.15
N VAL A 13 19.66 71.07 -23.86
CA VAL A 13 18.32 70.90 -23.27
C VAL A 13 17.37 70.17 -24.22
N CYS A 14 17.40 70.48 -25.52
CA CYS A 14 16.60 69.76 -26.51
C CYS A 14 17.01 68.28 -26.62
N LEU A 15 18.31 67.98 -26.58
CA LEU A 15 18.79 66.59 -26.60
C LEU A 15 18.34 65.82 -25.35
N ILE A 16 18.40 66.45 -24.17
CA ILE A 16 17.91 65.83 -22.92
C ILE A 16 16.41 65.54 -23.01
N ILE A 17 15.60 66.45 -23.54
CA ILE A 17 14.14 66.24 -23.68
C ILE A 17 13.84 65.09 -24.64
N LEU A 18 14.54 65.01 -25.77
CA LEU A 18 14.36 63.91 -26.73
C LEU A 18 14.78 62.56 -26.15
N PHE A 19 15.86 62.57 -25.36
CA PHE A 19 16.31 61.38 -24.63
C PHE A 19 15.22 60.93 -23.65
N ILE A 20 14.75 61.82 -22.76
CA ILE A 20 13.68 61.51 -21.79
C ILE A 20 12.41 61.00 -22.49
N PHE A 21 12.02 61.60 -23.62
CA PHE A 21 10.86 61.13 -24.39
C PHE A 21 11.08 59.72 -24.98
N GLY A 22 12.27 59.44 -25.50
CA GLY A 22 12.63 58.11 -26.00
C GLY A 22 12.59 57.04 -24.89
N PHE A 23 13.12 57.34 -23.71
CA PHE A 23 13.03 56.44 -22.55
C PHE A 23 11.60 56.24 -22.08
N TYR A 24 10.78 57.30 -22.06
CA TYR A 24 9.37 57.19 -21.72
C TYR A 24 8.61 56.25 -22.67
N GLN A 25 8.85 56.36 -23.98
CA GLN A 25 8.25 55.46 -24.98
C GLN A 25 8.72 54.00 -24.80
N LEU A 26 10.00 53.80 -24.50
CA LEU A 26 10.56 52.47 -24.22
C LEU A 26 9.90 51.82 -23.01
N ILE A 27 9.74 52.58 -21.91
CA ILE A 27 9.08 52.11 -20.67
C ILE A 27 7.59 51.78 -20.92
N GLN A 28 6.88 52.55 -21.75
CA GLN A 28 5.48 52.26 -22.09
C GLN A 28 5.34 50.98 -22.90
N TRP A 29 6.25 50.75 -23.85
CA TRP A 29 6.27 49.53 -24.65
C TRP A 29 6.61 48.30 -23.80
N ASP A 30 7.62 48.40 -22.94
CA ASP A 30 8.00 47.32 -22.01
C ASP A 30 6.84 46.94 -21.07
N ASN A 31 6.17 47.94 -20.47
CA ASN A 31 5.01 47.70 -19.61
C ASN A 31 3.82 47.08 -20.35
N THR A 32 3.60 47.43 -21.61
CA THR A 32 2.52 46.87 -22.43
C THR A 32 2.85 45.45 -22.89
N SER A 33 4.10 45.18 -23.24
CA SER A 33 4.59 43.84 -23.58
C SER A 33 4.50 42.90 -22.40
N ARG A 34 4.94 43.33 -21.21
CA ARG A 34 4.82 42.55 -19.97
C ARG A 34 3.36 42.25 -19.63
N ARG A 35 2.46 43.23 -19.77
CA ARG A 35 1.02 43.02 -19.57
C ARG A 35 0.46 42.00 -20.56
N GLY A 36 0.83 42.09 -21.83
CA GLY A 36 0.41 41.11 -22.84
C GLY A 36 0.91 39.70 -22.55
N GLN A 37 2.14 39.56 -22.02
CA GLN A 37 2.68 38.28 -21.57
C GLN A 37 1.93 37.75 -20.34
N GLU A 38 1.63 38.60 -19.35
CA GLU A 38 0.85 38.23 -18.16
C GLU A 38 -0.58 37.80 -18.54
N GLU A 39 -1.25 38.51 -19.45
CA GLU A 39 -2.58 38.16 -19.96
C GLU A 39 -2.57 36.84 -20.74
N ALA A 40 -1.57 36.64 -21.61
CA ALA A 40 -1.40 35.38 -22.34
C ALA A 40 -1.10 34.21 -21.40
N LYS A 41 -0.30 34.42 -20.35
CA LYS A 41 -0.03 33.40 -19.33
C LYS A 41 -1.30 33.03 -18.58
N LYS A 42 -2.08 34.02 -18.13
CA LYS A 42 -3.36 33.80 -17.44
C LYS A 42 -4.37 33.08 -18.32
N GLN A 43 -4.47 33.46 -19.59
CA GLN A 43 -5.37 32.78 -20.53
C GLN A 43 -4.94 31.34 -20.73
N LYS A 44 -3.63 31.10 -20.91
CA LYS A 44 -3.08 29.75 -21.01
C LYS A 44 -3.45 28.93 -19.77
N GLU A 45 -3.14 29.43 -18.56
CA GLU A 45 -3.48 28.78 -17.28
C GLU A 45 -4.99 28.46 -17.15
N LEU A 46 -5.87 29.37 -17.58
CA LEU A 46 -7.31 29.13 -17.61
C LEU A 46 -7.71 28.02 -18.58
N ASP A 47 -7.15 28.03 -19.79
CA ASP A 47 -7.40 26.99 -20.81
C ASP A 47 -6.87 25.63 -20.34
N GLU A 48 -5.75 25.60 -19.59
CA GLU A 48 -5.20 24.37 -18.98
C GLU A 48 -6.15 23.80 -17.94
N ALA A 49 -6.64 24.64 -17.02
CA ALA A 49 -7.55 24.24 -15.96
C ALA A 49 -8.91 23.77 -16.51
N GLU A 50 -9.46 24.46 -17.52
CA GLU A 50 -10.69 24.03 -18.18
C GLU A 50 -10.52 22.68 -18.89
N ALA A 51 -9.35 22.43 -19.49
CA ALA A 51 -9.06 21.15 -20.12
C ALA A 51 -8.94 20.00 -19.10
N GLU A 52 -8.29 20.28 -17.97
CA GLU A 52 -8.15 19.32 -16.87
C GLU A 52 -9.49 18.99 -16.22
N GLU A 53 -10.35 19.99 -15.97
CA GLU A 53 -11.71 19.80 -15.44
C GLU A 53 -12.54 18.92 -16.39
N LYS A 54 -12.49 19.18 -17.70
CA LYS A 54 -13.18 18.35 -18.70
C LYS A 54 -12.65 16.93 -18.76
N ALA A 55 -11.33 16.76 -18.61
CA ALA A 55 -10.72 15.44 -18.60
C ALA A 55 -11.11 14.66 -17.35
N TYR A 56 -11.14 15.34 -16.19
CA TYR A 56 -11.55 14.76 -14.92
C TYR A 56 -13.00 14.28 -14.94
N GLU A 57 -13.93 15.09 -15.46
CA GLU A 57 -15.34 14.67 -15.58
C GLU A 57 -15.51 13.44 -16.49
N ARG A 58 -14.76 13.38 -17.60
CA ARG A 58 -14.74 12.19 -18.47
C ARG A 58 -14.13 10.97 -17.80
N ALA A 59 -13.09 11.14 -16.99
CA ALA A 59 -12.47 10.06 -16.24
C ALA A 59 -13.45 9.48 -15.21
N LYS A 60 -14.16 10.36 -14.50
CA LYS A 60 -15.18 9.99 -13.52
C LYS A 60 -16.37 9.27 -14.16
N GLU A 61 -16.87 9.79 -15.27
CA GLU A 61 -17.94 9.14 -16.05
C GLU A 61 -17.51 7.74 -16.52
N TYR A 62 -16.29 7.62 -17.04
CA TYR A 62 -15.73 6.34 -17.44
C TYR A 62 -15.64 5.36 -16.27
N MET A 63 -15.08 5.78 -15.13
CA MET A 63 -14.97 4.92 -13.95
C MET A 63 -16.32 4.49 -13.39
N GLU A 64 -17.31 5.38 -13.38
CA GLU A 64 -18.65 5.03 -12.91
C GLU A 64 -19.29 3.97 -13.79
N ASN A 65 -19.22 4.13 -15.12
CA ASN A 65 -19.76 3.15 -16.06
C ASN A 65 -19.01 1.81 -15.97
N TYR A 66 -17.68 1.85 -15.85
CA TYR A 66 -16.85 0.66 -15.70
C TYR A 66 -17.20 -0.10 -14.42
N ARG A 67 -17.27 0.59 -13.27
CA ARG A 67 -17.65 0.03 -11.98
C ARG A 67 -19.02 -0.62 -12.03
N ILE A 68 -20.03 0.03 -12.62
CA ILE A 68 -21.38 -0.52 -12.79
C ILE A 68 -21.33 -1.81 -13.60
N SER A 69 -20.70 -1.78 -14.77
CA SER A 69 -20.61 -2.92 -15.68
C SER A 69 -19.88 -4.11 -15.03
N LEU A 70 -18.80 -3.85 -14.30
CA LEU A 70 -18.06 -4.88 -13.59
C LEU A 70 -18.91 -5.48 -12.48
N GLN A 71 -19.56 -4.65 -11.66
CA GLN A 71 -20.44 -5.11 -10.60
C GLN A 71 -21.58 -5.99 -11.15
N GLU A 72 -22.25 -5.58 -12.21
CA GLU A 72 -23.32 -6.38 -12.84
C GLU A 72 -22.80 -7.75 -13.33
N SER A 73 -21.58 -7.77 -13.88
CA SER A 73 -20.96 -9.01 -14.38
C SER A 73 -20.59 -9.96 -13.24
N MET A 74 -20.08 -9.42 -12.13
CA MET A 74 -19.77 -10.19 -10.92
C MET A 74 -21.03 -10.70 -10.24
N GLN A 75 -22.07 -9.86 -10.11
CA GLN A 75 -23.38 -10.29 -9.59
C GLN A 75 -23.98 -11.44 -10.40
N ALA A 76 -23.79 -11.44 -11.72
CA ALA A 76 -24.23 -12.53 -12.59
C ALA A 76 -23.36 -13.80 -12.47
N ALA A 77 -22.15 -13.71 -11.93
CA ALA A 77 -21.22 -14.84 -11.79
C ALA A 77 -21.55 -15.72 -10.58
N GLY A 78 -21.99 -15.14 -9.46
CA GLY A 78 -22.50 -15.92 -8.34
C GLY A 78 -22.76 -15.17 -7.05
N ILE A 79 -22.19 -13.98 -6.84
CA ILE A 79 -22.37 -13.21 -5.62
C ILE A 79 -23.37 -12.06 -5.85
N GLU A 80 -24.66 -12.30 -5.59
CA GLU A 80 -25.75 -11.36 -5.92
C GLU A 80 -25.62 -9.97 -5.28
N ASP A 81 -25.11 -9.87 -4.06
CA ASP A 81 -24.97 -8.62 -3.31
C ASP A 81 -23.55 -8.03 -3.36
N ILE A 82 -22.69 -8.50 -4.27
CA ILE A 82 -21.38 -7.91 -4.45
C ILE A 82 -21.50 -6.45 -4.90
N ARG A 83 -20.67 -5.61 -4.28
CA ARG A 83 -20.51 -4.19 -4.56
C ARG A 83 -19.07 -3.94 -5.00
N VAL A 84 -18.92 -3.22 -6.09
CA VAL A 84 -17.63 -2.73 -6.56
C VAL A 84 -17.60 -1.24 -6.25
N SER A 85 -16.57 -0.78 -5.55
CA SER A 85 -16.30 0.64 -5.32
C SER A 85 -14.95 1.02 -5.92
N TYR A 86 -14.74 2.31 -6.14
CA TYR A 86 -13.43 2.84 -6.48
C TYR A 86 -13.09 4.07 -5.63
N GLU A 87 -11.81 4.29 -5.44
CA GLU A 87 -11.26 5.50 -4.83
C GLU A 87 -10.23 6.14 -5.77
N GLN A 88 -10.19 7.47 -5.78
CA GLN A 88 -9.21 8.21 -6.58
C GLN A 88 -7.95 8.44 -5.76
N TYR A 89 -6.80 8.14 -6.35
CA TYR A 89 -5.49 8.39 -5.76
C TYR A 89 -4.78 9.55 -6.45
N ASN A 90 -4.01 10.29 -5.66
CA ASN A 90 -3.01 11.21 -6.22
C ASN A 90 -1.80 10.39 -6.74
N GLN A 91 -0.95 11.01 -7.55
CA GLN A 91 0.18 10.31 -8.16
C GLN A 91 1.23 9.85 -7.13
N SER A 92 1.51 10.64 -6.09
CA SER A 92 2.55 10.30 -5.10
C SER A 92 2.17 9.09 -4.27
N THR A 93 0.95 9.06 -3.73
CA THR A 93 0.37 7.93 -3.01
C THR A 93 0.24 6.72 -3.94
N TYR A 94 -0.16 6.92 -5.20
CA TYR A 94 -0.24 5.83 -6.15
C TYR A 94 1.13 5.19 -6.43
N SER A 95 2.17 6.01 -6.61
CA SER A 95 3.53 5.55 -6.91
C SER A 95 4.16 4.82 -5.72
N SER A 96 3.92 5.29 -4.49
CA SER A 96 4.41 4.64 -3.27
C SER A 96 3.73 3.29 -3.01
N VAL A 97 2.43 3.18 -3.26
CA VAL A 97 1.66 1.94 -3.02
C VAL A 97 2.00 0.87 -4.05
N TYR A 98 2.14 1.23 -5.33
CA TYR A 98 2.26 0.26 -6.43
C TYR A 98 3.66 0.17 -7.07
N ASN A 99 4.65 0.90 -6.55
CA ASN A 99 6.04 0.90 -7.05
C ASN A 99 6.16 1.06 -8.57
N TYR A 100 5.33 1.94 -9.15
CA TYR A 100 5.25 2.15 -10.59
C TYR A 100 5.99 3.43 -11.00
N TRP A 101 6.88 3.34 -11.98
CA TRP A 101 7.77 4.45 -12.40
C TRP A 101 7.75 4.76 -13.90
N ASP A 102 7.01 4.00 -14.71
CA ASP A 102 7.06 4.04 -16.19
C ASP A 102 5.77 4.58 -16.82
N ASP A 103 5.27 5.71 -16.34
CA ASP A 103 4.14 6.38 -17.01
C ASP A 103 4.62 7.12 -18.27
N ASP A 104 3.78 7.11 -19.31
CA ASP A 104 4.08 7.82 -20.55
C ASP A 104 4.06 9.33 -20.27
N PRO A 105 5.19 10.05 -20.41
CA PRO A 105 5.27 11.48 -20.10
C PRO A 105 4.37 12.33 -21.00
N ASP A 106 3.86 11.78 -22.10
CA ASP A 106 2.88 12.45 -22.95
C ASP A 106 1.49 12.58 -22.31
N TYR A 107 1.21 11.83 -21.23
CA TYR A 107 -0.10 11.75 -20.60
C TYR A 107 -0.10 12.28 -19.17
N GLN A 108 -1.16 13.00 -18.81
CA GLN A 108 -1.51 13.25 -17.41
C GLN A 108 -2.52 12.19 -16.94
N TYR A 109 -2.25 11.58 -15.79
CA TYR A 109 -2.98 10.40 -15.33
C TYR A 109 -3.98 10.71 -14.21
N PHE A 110 -5.12 10.02 -14.27
CA PHE A 110 -6.06 9.87 -13.17
C PHE A 110 -5.99 8.42 -12.67
N TYR A 111 -5.57 8.26 -11.42
CA TYR A 111 -5.38 6.95 -10.79
C TYR A 111 -6.59 6.57 -9.95
N TYR A 112 -7.06 5.34 -10.13
CA TYR A 112 -8.15 4.78 -9.34
C TYR A 112 -7.79 3.39 -8.83
N GLU A 113 -8.21 3.08 -7.60
CA GLU A 113 -8.15 1.75 -7.00
C GLU A 113 -9.55 1.17 -6.85
N LEU A 114 -9.74 -0.10 -7.22
CA LEU A 114 -11.00 -0.82 -7.01
C LEU A 114 -10.96 -1.65 -5.73
N SER A 115 -12.12 -1.74 -5.09
CA SER A 115 -12.36 -2.58 -3.92
C SER A 115 -13.69 -3.33 -4.04
N TYR A 116 -13.71 -4.55 -3.50
CA TYR A 116 -14.83 -5.48 -3.62
C TYR A 116 -15.44 -5.78 -2.26
N TYR A 117 -16.75 -5.58 -2.14
CA TYR A 117 -17.49 -5.76 -0.90
C TYR A 117 -18.70 -6.67 -1.05
N CYS A 118 -18.95 -7.51 -0.07
CA CYS A 118 -20.14 -8.35 -0.02
C CYS A 118 -20.60 -8.53 1.42
N ASP A 119 -21.87 -8.25 1.71
CA ASP A 119 -22.41 -8.36 3.08
C ASP A 119 -22.72 -9.81 3.43
N SER A 120 -23.06 -10.62 2.43
CA SER A 120 -23.42 -12.03 2.57
C SER A 120 -22.23 -13.00 2.54
N ILE A 121 -21.00 -12.53 2.33
CA ILE A 121 -19.82 -13.38 2.07
C ILE A 121 -19.55 -14.40 3.20
N ASP A 122 -19.79 -14.02 4.46
CA ASP A 122 -19.66 -14.93 5.60
C ASP A 122 -20.67 -16.08 5.52
N SER A 123 -21.93 -15.77 5.18
CA SER A 123 -22.98 -16.79 5.05
C SER A 123 -22.73 -17.71 3.86
N ILE A 124 -22.24 -17.16 2.74
CA ILE A 124 -21.83 -17.94 1.58
C ILE A 124 -20.68 -18.88 1.96
N PHE A 125 -19.68 -18.36 2.67
CA PHE A 125 -18.54 -19.16 3.13
C PHE A 125 -18.96 -20.28 4.08
N GLU A 126 -19.77 -19.98 5.10
CA GLU A 126 -20.27 -20.97 6.07
C GLU A 126 -21.09 -22.07 5.40
N GLU A 127 -21.95 -21.72 4.44
CA GLU A 127 -22.76 -22.68 3.69
C GLU A 127 -21.89 -23.57 2.78
N ALA A 128 -20.95 -22.96 2.06
CA ALA A 128 -20.08 -23.66 1.12
C ALA A 128 -19.03 -24.56 1.81
N THR A 129 -18.75 -24.34 3.10
CA THR A 129 -17.70 -25.04 3.85
C THR A 129 -18.21 -25.92 5.01
N GLN A 130 -19.52 -26.20 5.06
CA GLN A 130 -20.17 -26.85 6.19
C GLN A 130 -19.62 -28.26 6.53
N ASP A 131 -19.09 -28.99 5.55
CA ASP A 131 -18.49 -30.32 5.70
C ASP A 131 -16.95 -30.29 5.83
N GLY A 132 -16.37 -29.08 5.88
CA GLY A 132 -14.93 -28.85 5.87
C GLY A 132 -14.30 -28.96 4.48
N ASN A 133 -15.10 -29.04 3.41
CA ASN A 133 -14.67 -28.90 2.03
C ASN A 133 -14.69 -27.42 1.61
N TYR A 134 -13.65 -26.94 0.93
CA TYR A 134 -13.56 -25.56 0.45
C TYR A 134 -13.77 -25.41 -1.06
N ASP A 135 -13.85 -26.52 -1.80
CA ASP A 135 -13.88 -26.53 -3.27
C ASP A 135 -15.00 -25.64 -3.82
N SER A 136 -16.22 -25.76 -3.27
CA SER A 136 -17.38 -24.95 -3.71
C SER A 136 -17.16 -23.44 -3.54
N PHE A 137 -16.52 -23.04 -2.45
CA PHE A 137 -16.23 -21.62 -2.18
C PHE A 137 -15.09 -21.11 -3.06
N ILE A 138 -14.05 -21.94 -3.26
CA ILE A 138 -12.92 -21.64 -4.13
C ILE A 138 -13.39 -21.48 -5.58
N GLU A 139 -14.21 -22.40 -6.08
CA GLU A 139 -14.79 -22.31 -7.44
C GLU A 139 -15.63 -21.04 -7.64
N LEU A 140 -16.34 -20.59 -6.61
CA LEU A 140 -17.08 -19.33 -6.63
C LEU A 140 -16.11 -18.14 -6.72
N MET A 141 -15.15 -18.05 -5.80
CA MET A 141 -14.15 -16.97 -5.78
C MET A 141 -13.33 -16.92 -7.07
N GLU A 142 -12.94 -18.08 -7.62
CA GLU A 142 -12.21 -18.19 -8.89
C GLU A 142 -13.05 -17.62 -10.04
N ARG A 143 -14.35 -17.91 -10.07
CA ARG A 143 -15.24 -17.40 -11.11
C ARG A 143 -15.36 -15.89 -11.05
N GLU A 144 -15.52 -15.33 -9.85
CA GLU A 144 -15.55 -13.87 -9.64
C GLU A 144 -14.22 -13.22 -10.02
N CYS A 145 -13.09 -13.85 -9.66
CA CYS A 145 -11.75 -13.40 -10.02
C CYS A 145 -11.56 -13.36 -11.54
N LYS A 146 -12.05 -14.38 -12.26
CA LYS A 146 -12.06 -14.38 -13.74
C LYS A 146 -12.89 -13.25 -14.35
N ILE A 147 -13.95 -12.78 -13.68
CA ILE A 147 -14.72 -11.63 -14.16
C ILE A 147 -13.96 -10.33 -13.89
N LYS A 148 -13.38 -10.18 -12.68
CA LYS A 148 -12.47 -9.07 -12.34
C LYS A 148 -11.35 -8.92 -13.37
N ASP A 149 -10.71 -10.03 -13.73
CA ASP A 149 -9.55 -10.03 -14.63
C ASP A 149 -9.93 -9.83 -16.11
N GLN A 150 -11.22 -9.92 -16.46
CA GLN A 150 -11.75 -9.58 -17.80
C GLN A 150 -11.85 -8.07 -18.03
N ARG A 151 -10.75 -7.36 -17.77
CA ARG A 151 -10.69 -5.92 -17.99
C ARG A 151 -10.88 -5.60 -19.48
N PRO A 152 -11.72 -4.62 -19.83
CA PRO A 152 -11.76 -4.04 -21.16
C PRO A 152 -10.54 -3.13 -21.32
N VAL A 153 -9.35 -3.72 -21.44
CA VAL A 153 -8.14 -2.93 -21.61
C VAL A 153 -8.05 -2.44 -23.06
N GLU A 154 -7.85 -1.14 -23.27
CA GLU A 154 -7.29 -0.67 -24.54
C GLU A 154 -5.91 -1.32 -24.73
N VAL A 155 -5.44 -1.46 -25.97
CA VAL A 155 -4.18 -2.16 -26.32
C VAL A 155 -2.96 -1.72 -25.49
N ASP A 156 -3.00 -0.51 -24.91
CA ASP A 156 -1.90 0.12 -24.17
C ASP A 156 -2.08 0.14 -22.63
N GLY A 157 -3.09 -0.52 -22.06
CA GLY A 157 -3.18 -0.67 -20.58
C GLY A 157 -3.99 0.40 -19.83
N PHE A 158 -4.45 1.46 -20.50
CA PHE A 158 -5.18 2.58 -19.89
C PHE A 158 -6.22 3.18 -20.85
N TYR A 159 -7.24 3.84 -20.29
CA TYR A 159 -8.26 4.52 -21.10
C TYR A 159 -7.84 5.95 -21.44
N LYS A 160 -7.89 6.29 -22.73
CA LYS A 160 -7.34 7.56 -23.24
C LYS A 160 -8.40 8.67 -23.34
N ILE A 161 -8.05 9.85 -22.84
CA ILE A 161 -8.89 11.04 -22.89
C ILE A 161 -8.14 12.16 -23.59
N PHE A 162 -8.73 12.72 -24.65
CA PHE A 162 -8.16 13.83 -25.40
C PHE A 162 -8.99 15.09 -25.23
N VAL A 163 -8.36 16.19 -24.80
CA VAL A 163 -9.00 17.51 -24.66
C VAL A 163 -8.14 18.55 -25.38
N GLY A 164 -8.54 18.91 -26.59
CA GLY A 164 -7.70 19.71 -27.49
C GLY A 164 -6.42 18.96 -27.85
N ASP A 165 -5.27 19.60 -27.64
CA ASP A 165 -3.95 19.01 -27.86
C ASP A 165 -3.40 18.28 -26.62
N ARG A 166 -4.12 18.30 -25.49
CA ARG A 166 -3.72 17.63 -24.24
C ARG A 166 -4.19 16.19 -24.21
N LYS A 167 -3.33 15.33 -23.67
CA LYS A 167 -3.61 13.91 -23.51
C LYS A 167 -3.68 13.57 -22.02
N TYR A 168 -4.74 12.86 -21.66
CA TYR A 168 -5.00 12.37 -20.32
C TYR A 168 -5.27 10.86 -20.38
N ALA A 169 -5.06 10.17 -19.28
CA ALA A 169 -5.26 8.73 -19.18
C ALA A 169 -5.91 8.35 -17.85
N VAL A 170 -6.76 7.32 -17.87
CA VAL A 170 -7.30 6.70 -16.66
C VAL A 170 -6.58 5.39 -16.43
N LYS A 171 -5.98 5.26 -15.26
CA LYS A 171 -5.28 4.06 -14.81
C LYS A 171 -6.04 3.43 -13.65
N ILE A 172 -6.44 2.19 -13.85
CA ILE A 172 -7.22 1.42 -12.88
C ILE A 172 -6.30 0.39 -12.26
N ASN A 173 -6.27 0.35 -10.94
CA ASN A 173 -5.51 -0.62 -10.18
C ASN A 173 -6.37 -1.30 -9.15
N GLU A 174 -5.84 -2.40 -8.66
CA GLU A 174 -6.44 -3.24 -7.66
C GLU A 174 -5.33 -3.59 -6.69
N ARG A 175 -5.68 -3.69 -5.42
CA ARG A 175 -4.80 -4.20 -4.39
C ARG A 175 -4.30 -5.61 -4.72
N ASP A 176 -5.17 -6.44 -5.28
CA ASP A 176 -4.89 -7.82 -5.60
C ASP A 176 -4.43 -7.96 -7.07
N PRO A 177 -3.33 -8.66 -7.34
CA PRO A 177 -2.87 -8.90 -8.70
C PRO A 177 -3.83 -9.79 -9.52
N GLU A 178 -3.48 -10.02 -10.78
CA GLU A 178 -4.22 -10.96 -11.65
C GLU A 178 -4.21 -12.37 -11.02
N GLY A 179 -5.36 -13.05 -11.06
CA GLY A 179 -5.54 -14.36 -10.44
C GLY A 179 -5.80 -14.33 -8.93
N GLU A 180 -5.80 -13.15 -8.32
CA GLU A 180 -6.14 -12.95 -6.91
C GLU A 180 -7.41 -12.11 -6.73
N LEU A 181 -8.11 -12.33 -5.61
CA LEU A 181 -9.32 -11.60 -5.29
C LEU A 181 -9.55 -11.53 -3.78
N THR A 182 -9.61 -10.32 -3.25
CA THR A 182 -10.06 -10.03 -1.88
C THR A 182 -11.48 -9.47 -1.92
N ILE A 183 -12.40 -10.16 -1.25
CA ILE A 183 -13.75 -9.65 -0.97
C ILE A 183 -13.85 -9.32 0.51
N SER A 184 -14.18 -8.07 0.82
CA SER A 184 -14.27 -7.57 2.18
C SER A 184 -15.71 -7.33 2.62
N ARG A 185 -15.91 -7.31 3.93
CA ARG A 185 -17.08 -6.72 4.58
C ARG A 185 -16.76 -5.29 5.00
N GLU A 186 -17.79 -4.47 5.20
CA GLU A 186 -17.65 -3.08 5.68
C GLU A 186 -16.85 -2.95 6.99
N TYR A 187 -16.79 -4.01 7.82
CA TYR A 187 -16.11 -4.02 9.12
C TYR A 187 -14.78 -4.80 9.14
N GLY A 188 -14.10 -4.88 7.99
CA GLY A 188 -12.71 -5.35 7.92
C GLY A 188 -12.53 -6.87 7.87
N VAL A 189 -13.59 -7.67 7.95
CA VAL A 189 -13.51 -9.11 7.63
C VAL A 189 -13.28 -9.27 6.14
N TYR A 190 -12.32 -10.12 5.73
CA TYR A 190 -12.07 -10.38 4.31
C TYR A 190 -11.84 -11.86 4.03
N TYR A 191 -12.11 -12.24 2.79
CA TYR A 191 -11.73 -13.51 2.18
C TYR A 191 -10.87 -13.21 0.97
N ARG A 192 -9.64 -13.71 0.96
CA ARG A 192 -8.68 -13.51 -0.13
C ARG A 192 -8.33 -14.84 -0.77
N LEU A 193 -8.59 -14.92 -2.07
CA LEU A 193 -8.13 -16.00 -2.93
C LEU A 193 -6.76 -15.63 -3.50
N VAL A 194 -5.79 -16.53 -3.36
CA VAL A 194 -4.42 -16.37 -3.88
C VAL A 194 -4.06 -17.56 -4.76
N GLN A 195 -3.32 -17.34 -5.85
CA GLN A 195 -2.79 -18.43 -6.66
C GLN A 195 -1.41 -18.88 -6.12
N GLY A 196 -1.38 -20.05 -5.47
CA GLY A 196 -0.16 -20.69 -4.97
C GLY A 196 0.47 -21.66 -5.98
N GLU A 197 1.58 -22.31 -5.58
CA GLU A 197 2.34 -23.25 -6.43
C GLU A 197 1.52 -24.49 -6.83
N ASP A 198 0.72 -25.02 -5.89
CA ASP A 198 -0.03 -26.27 -6.03
C ASP A 198 -1.54 -26.07 -6.27
N GLY A 199 -2.00 -24.82 -6.42
CA GLY A 199 -3.40 -24.48 -6.60
C GLY A 199 -3.80 -23.19 -5.89
N TYR A 200 -5.09 -23.05 -5.58
CA TYR A 200 -5.59 -21.88 -4.86
C TYR A 200 -5.37 -22.00 -3.35
N GLU A 201 -5.00 -20.88 -2.74
CA GLU A 201 -4.93 -20.70 -1.31
C GLU A 201 -6.01 -19.72 -0.87
N LEU A 202 -6.62 -19.98 0.29
CA LEU A 202 -7.67 -19.13 0.84
C LEU A 202 -7.22 -18.55 2.17
N TYR A 203 -7.36 -17.24 2.30
CA TYR A 203 -6.97 -16.47 3.48
C TYR A 203 -8.18 -15.74 4.07
N THR A 204 -8.16 -15.62 5.39
CA THR A 204 -9.02 -14.71 6.15
C THR A 204 -8.16 -13.77 6.97
N ASN A 205 -8.77 -12.88 7.74
CA ASN A 205 -8.07 -12.07 8.75
C ASN A 205 -7.21 -12.87 9.72
N ARG A 206 -7.48 -14.17 9.90
CA ARG A 206 -6.73 -15.06 10.80
C ARG A 206 -5.55 -15.77 10.12
N GLY A 207 -5.31 -15.48 8.85
CA GLY A 207 -4.30 -16.13 8.03
C GLY A 207 -4.88 -17.18 7.09
N LYS A 208 -4.00 -18.05 6.60
CA LYS A 208 -4.32 -19.11 5.65
C LYS A 208 -5.26 -20.14 6.28
N ILE A 209 -6.33 -20.48 5.57
CA ILE A 209 -7.32 -21.48 5.97
C ILE A 209 -7.43 -22.64 4.98
N TYR A 210 -6.89 -22.48 3.76
CA TYR A 210 -6.81 -23.54 2.76
C TYR A 210 -5.52 -23.44 1.91
N PRO A 211 -4.89 -24.58 1.55
CA PRO A 211 -5.15 -25.92 2.10
C PRO A 211 -4.88 -25.93 3.61
N LYS A 212 -5.57 -26.81 4.35
CA LYS A 212 -5.29 -26.96 5.78
C LYS A 212 -3.84 -27.40 5.92
N GLU A 213 -3.01 -26.55 6.51
CA GLU A 213 -1.71 -27.00 6.99
C GLU A 213 -2.00 -28.07 8.04
N ASP A 214 -1.36 -29.23 7.90
CA ASP A 214 -1.40 -30.26 8.92
C ASP A 214 -0.86 -29.63 10.20
N MET A 215 -1.75 -29.15 11.08
CA MET A 215 -1.33 -28.80 12.43
C MET A 215 -0.74 -30.08 13.00
N GLU A 216 0.58 -30.11 13.17
CA GLU A 216 1.20 -31.11 14.02
C GLU A 216 0.48 -31.02 15.37
N GLU A 217 -0.39 -31.99 15.66
CA GLU A 217 -0.95 -32.13 16.98
C GLU A 217 0.22 -32.33 17.93
N ASP A 218 0.59 -31.27 18.64
CA ASP A 218 1.44 -31.32 19.82
C ASP A 218 0.79 -32.31 20.81
N ASN A 219 1.13 -33.57 20.65
CA ASN A 219 0.68 -34.69 21.45
C ASN A 219 1.43 -34.68 22.79
N GLU A 220 1.43 -33.54 23.49
CA GLU A 220 2.11 -33.38 24.77
C GLU A 220 1.13 -32.94 25.86
N SER A 221 0.14 -33.79 26.13
CA SER A 221 -0.56 -33.78 27.43
C SER A 221 -1.00 -35.19 27.84
N LYS A 222 -0.06 -36.13 27.79
CA LYS A 222 -0.05 -37.29 28.68
C LYS A 222 1.28 -37.32 29.39
N ASN A 223 1.28 -36.86 30.65
CA ASN A 223 2.00 -37.43 31.79
C ASN A 223 2.32 -36.35 32.84
N ASN A 224 1.38 -36.05 33.74
CA ASN A 224 1.75 -35.80 35.13
C ASN A 224 0.57 -36.05 36.09
N ALA A 225 0.27 -37.33 36.33
CA ALA A 225 -0.46 -37.73 37.53
C ALA A 225 0.51 -38.51 38.42
N GLY A 226 1.23 -37.75 39.25
CA GLY A 226 2.00 -38.28 40.36
C GLY A 226 1.10 -39.01 41.35
N SER A 227 1.49 -40.25 41.60
CA SER A 227 1.05 -41.21 42.60
C SER A 227 0.48 -40.61 43.90
N ASN A 228 -0.71 -41.06 44.29
CA ASN A 228 -0.99 -41.32 45.70
C ASN A 228 -1.82 -42.61 45.87
N SER A 229 -1.24 -43.53 46.62
CA SER A 229 -1.71 -44.89 46.87
C SER A 229 -2.80 -44.90 47.93
N ASN A 230 -3.91 -45.63 47.73
CA ASN A 230 -4.41 -46.49 48.80
C ASN A 230 -5.28 -47.67 48.32
N SER A 231 -5.02 -48.77 49.02
CA SER A 231 -5.53 -50.15 49.05
C SER A 231 -6.97 -50.51 48.63
N GLY A 232 -7.08 -51.76 48.12
CA GLY A 232 -8.24 -52.64 48.38
C GLY A 232 -8.47 -53.75 47.35
N SER A 233 -8.07 -55.00 47.68
CA SER A 233 -8.69 -56.32 47.37
C SER A 233 -9.60 -56.49 46.13
N THR A 234 -9.59 -57.56 45.33
CA THR A 234 -9.31 -59.00 45.56
C THR A 234 -9.39 -59.77 44.24
N ASN A 235 -8.45 -60.71 44.04
CA ASN A 235 -8.53 -62.08 43.48
C ASN A 235 -9.35 -62.50 42.22
N SER A 236 -8.65 -63.37 41.47
CA SER A 236 -9.11 -64.53 40.65
C SER A 236 -9.60 -64.23 39.23
N SER A 237 -9.28 -64.98 38.17
CA SER A 237 -8.53 -66.25 37.96
C SER A 237 -8.55 -66.59 36.45
N GLY A 238 -7.54 -67.31 35.94
CA GLY A 238 -7.66 -68.19 34.76
C GLY A 238 -6.90 -67.74 33.49
N SER A 239 -5.67 -68.23 33.26
CA SER A 239 -5.31 -69.33 32.33
C SER A 239 -5.45 -68.97 30.84
N SER A 240 -4.35 -68.67 30.13
CA SER A 240 -3.53 -69.62 29.31
C SER A 240 -4.00 -69.58 27.82
N TYR A 241 -3.20 -69.59 26.74
CA TYR A 241 -1.97 -70.30 26.34
C TYR A 241 -1.21 -69.49 25.25
N GLY A 242 0.05 -69.86 24.97
CA GLY A 242 1.01 -69.23 24.02
C GLY A 242 0.64 -69.25 22.52
N HIS A 243 1.49 -68.92 21.55
CA HIS A 243 2.96 -68.95 21.47
C HIS A 243 3.41 -68.27 20.15
N ALA A 244 4.62 -67.68 20.18
CA ALA A 244 5.64 -67.67 19.11
C ALA A 244 5.52 -66.72 17.91
N GLY A 245 6.60 -65.94 17.68
CA GLY A 245 6.92 -65.37 16.38
C GLY A 245 7.87 -64.17 16.42
N GLY A 246 9.06 -64.30 17.04
CA GLY A 246 10.11 -63.30 16.92
C GLY A 246 10.97 -63.50 15.66
N TYR A 247 11.40 -62.41 15.05
CA TYR A 247 12.71 -62.31 14.42
C TYR A 247 13.24 -60.89 14.67
N GLY A 248 14.35 -60.82 15.37
CA GLY A 248 15.23 -59.67 15.39
C GLY A 248 16.43 -59.96 14.51
N SER A 249 16.98 -58.92 13.89
CA SER A 249 18.40 -58.82 13.60
C SER A 249 18.76 -57.35 13.65
N GLY A 250 19.51 -56.98 14.68
CA GLY A 250 20.25 -55.74 14.74
C GLY A 250 21.70 -55.96 14.30
N SER A 251 22.46 -54.84 14.37
CA SER A 251 23.91 -54.67 14.55
C SER A 251 24.60 -53.92 13.41
N PHE A 252 24.92 -52.63 13.60
CA PHE A 252 26.17 -52.05 14.19
C PHE A 252 27.13 -51.62 13.04
N TYR A 253 27.91 -50.52 13.00
CA TYR A 253 28.42 -49.47 13.90
C TYR A 253 28.76 -48.23 13.03
N GLY A 254 28.81 -47.02 13.61
CA GLY A 254 29.49 -45.87 12.97
C GLY A 254 29.31 -44.54 13.71
N ASN A 255 30.10 -44.33 14.76
CA ASN A 255 30.29 -43.04 15.44
C ASN A 255 31.12 -42.09 14.56
N ALA A 256 30.74 -40.81 14.42
CA ALA A 256 31.66 -39.66 14.45
C ALA A 256 30.92 -38.30 14.29
N SER A 257 31.00 -37.49 15.35
CA SER A 257 31.24 -36.04 15.39
C SER A 257 30.34 -35.04 14.65
N GLY A 258 29.79 -34.08 15.42
CA GLY A 258 29.74 -32.68 15.00
C GLY A 258 28.48 -31.90 15.41
N SER A 259 28.57 -31.17 16.53
CA SER A 259 27.96 -29.84 16.84
C SER A 259 26.46 -29.63 16.52
N GLY A 260 25.53 -29.49 17.48
CA GLY A 260 25.45 -28.39 18.45
C GLY A 260 25.21 -27.07 17.71
N SER A 261 24.05 -26.40 17.75
CA SER A 261 23.22 -26.06 18.90
C SER A 261 21.84 -25.57 18.44
N GLY A 262 20.77 -26.09 19.05
CA GLY A 262 19.49 -25.37 19.15
C GLY A 262 19.49 -24.52 20.42
N SER A 263 18.74 -23.43 20.42
CA SER A 263 18.23 -22.78 21.64
C SER A 263 16.99 -21.95 21.32
N THR A 264 15.83 -22.49 21.67
CA THR A 264 14.68 -21.74 22.14
C THR A 264 14.96 -21.27 23.57
N SER A 265 14.68 -20.00 23.90
CA SER A 265 14.28 -19.60 25.25
C SER A 265 13.84 -18.13 25.27
N GLY A 266 12.56 -17.88 25.57
CA GLY A 266 12.19 -16.63 26.22
C GLY A 266 12.79 -16.55 27.63
N HIS A 267 12.74 -15.39 28.27
CA HIS A 267 12.33 -15.14 29.66
C HIS A 267 12.48 -13.65 30.01
N SER A 268 11.57 -13.21 30.86
CA SER A 268 11.29 -11.85 31.33
C SER A 268 12.36 -11.17 32.18
N SER A 269 12.10 -9.87 32.37
CA SER A 269 12.35 -9.01 33.55
C SER A 269 13.72 -8.33 33.67
N GLY A 270 13.67 -7.00 33.63
CA GLY A 270 14.83 -6.11 33.71
C GLY A 270 15.41 -5.92 35.10
N SER A 271 16.52 -5.17 35.14
CA SER A 271 17.02 -4.42 36.29
C SER A 271 18.11 -3.43 35.87
N GLY A 272 17.71 -2.16 35.72
CA GLY A 272 18.40 -0.93 36.13
C GLY A 272 19.90 -0.73 35.89
N SER A 273 20.19 0.29 35.06
CA SER A 273 21.28 1.23 35.32
C SER A 273 20.78 2.66 35.07
N LEU A 274 20.63 3.43 36.14
CA LEU A 274 20.32 4.86 36.13
C LEU A 274 21.49 5.63 35.51
N LYS A 275 21.33 6.03 34.24
CA LYS A 275 21.87 7.27 33.66
C LYS A 275 20.98 7.74 32.50
N LYS A 276 19.70 8.02 32.76
CA LYS A 276 18.90 8.82 31.82
C LYS A 276 19.08 10.28 32.19
N THR A 277 20.00 10.93 31.49
CA THR A 277 20.12 12.38 31.47
C THR A 277 20.19 12.90 30.04
N ASP A 278 19.61 12.15 29.11
CA ASP A 278 19.25 12.66 27.79
C ASP A 278 17.73 12.54 27.63
N PRO A 279 17.01 13.65 27.45
CA PRO A 279 15.60 13.58 27.05
C PRO A 279 15.42 13.03 25.63
N TYR A 280 16.46 12.99 24.79
CA TYR A 280 16.43 12.54 23.40
C TYR A 280 17.02 11.12 23.22
N ASP A 281 16.80 10.22 24.18
CA ASP A 281 17.36 8.86 24.18
C ASP A 281 16.72 8.00 23.08
N VAL A 282 17.44 7.78 21.98
CA VAL A 282 16.97 7.06 20.78
C VAL A 282 16.69 5.57 21.04
N ASP A 283 17.30 4.98 22.08
CA ASP A 283 17.09 3.59 22.50
C ASP A 283 15.67 3.33 23.04
N ASP A 284 14.89 4.39 23.32
CA ASP A 284 13.49 4.27 23.76
C ASP A 284 12.50 4.04 22.60
N TYR A 285 12.97 4.12 21.34
CA TYR A 285 12.15 4.04 20.12
C TYR A 285 12.61 2.88 19.23
N ASP A 286 11.64 2.12 18.68
CA ASP A 286 11.91 0.93 17.86
C ASP A 286 12.27 1.28 16.40
N ASP A 287 11.89 2.47 15.91
CA ASP A 287 12.21 3.00 14.58
C ASP A 287 12.38 4.54 14.60
N PRO A 288 13.07 5.13 13.58
CA PRO A 288 13.35 6.57 13.56
C PRO A 288 12.12 7.43 13.34
N ASP A 289 11.09 6.91 12.67
CA ASP A 289 9.87 7.65 12.39
C ASP A 289 9.13 7.96 13.71
N ASP A 290 9.04 6.99 14.63
CA ASP A 290 8.43 7.18 15.95
C ASP A 290 9.19 8.23 16.80
N PHE A 291 10.52 8.29 16.70
CA PHE A 291 11.33 9.32 17.36
C PHE A 291 11.11 10.69 16.71
N ALA A 292 11.18 10.77 15.39
CA ALA A 292 11.03 12.02 14.65
C ALA A 292 9.62 12.61 14.84
N GLU A 293 8.57 11.79 14.91
CA GLU A 293 7.21 12.26 15.17
C GLU A 293 7.04 12.92 16.55
N GLU A 294 7.71 12.40 17.60
CA GLU A 294 7.62 12.95 18.95
C GLU A 294 8.47 14.22 19.12
N TRP A 295 9.60 14.29 18.42
CA TRP A 295 10.61 15.34 18.63
C TRP A 295 10.65 16.41 17.54
N ALA A 296 9.96 16.24 16.41
CA ALA A 296 9.91 17.21 15.31
C ALA A 296 9.59 18.64 15.76
N GLU A 297 8.63 18.84 16.67
CA GLU A 297 8.30 20.19 17.15
C GLU A 297 9.41 20.83 17.98
N ASP A 298 10.23 20.03 18.68
CA ASP A 298 11.31 20.52 19.55
C ASP A 298 12.60 20.79 18.75
N PHE A 299 12.89 19.98 17.73
CA PHE A 299 13.99 20.19 16.79
C PHE A 299 13.69 21.31 15.78
N GLY A 300 12.42 21.47 15.39
CA GLY A 300 11.98 22.49 14.44
C GLY A 300 11.69 23.87 15.03
N ASP A 301 12.10 24.18 16.27
CA ASP A 301 11.79 25.44 16.96
C ASP A 301 10.27 25.77 16.98
N GLY A 302 9.40 24.75 16.94
CA GLY A 302 7.95 24.85 16.83
C GLY A 302 7.36 24.75 15.42
N ASP A 303 8.16 24.44 14.40
CA ASP A 303 7.72 24.08 13.04
C ASP A 303 7.93 22.57 12.79
N TYR A 304 6.82 21.83 12.76
CA TYR A 304 6.81 20.37 12.66
C TYR A 304 7.43 19.87 11.35
N ASP A 305 7.20 20.58 10.24
CA ASP A 305 7.62 20.11 8.91
C ASP A 305 9.14 20.22 8.72
N ASP A 306 9.76 21.26 9.27
CA ASP A 306 11.22 21.47 9.19
C ASP A 306 11.97 20.63 10.24
N GLY A 307 11.34 20.37 11.41
CA GLY A 307 11.99 19.65 12.50
C GLY A 307 11.96 18.12 12.41
N TYR A 308 11.13 17.54 11.54
CA TYR A 308 11.08 16.09 11.33
C TYR A 308 12.39 15.57 10.73
N ASP A 309 12.91 16.23 9.70
CA ASP A 309 14.18 15.88 9.07
C ASP A 309 15.35 16.03 10.08
N ASP A 310 15.34 17.11 10.88
CA ASP A 310 16.37 17.35 11.91
C ASP A 310 16.34 16.31 13.05
N ALA A 311 15.16 15.85 13.45
CA ALA A 311 15.01 14.79 14.46
C ALA A 311 15.40 13.41 13.92
N TYR A 312 15.09 13.14 12.64
CA TYR A 312 15.48 11.92 11.96
C TYR A 312 17.01 11.83 11.80
N ASP A 313 17.66 12.92 11.38
CA ASP A 313 19.12 13.03 11.28
C ASP A 313 19.79 12.80 12.65
N TYR A 314 19.22 13.34 13.74
CA TYR A 314 19.72 13.11 15.09
C TYR A 314 19.61 11.64 15.53
N TRP A 315 18.50 10.97 15.19
CA TRP A 315 18.34 9.54 15.49
C TRP A 315 19.36 8.69 14.75
N GLU A 316 19.62 8.96 13.46
CA GLU A 316 20.65 8.26 12.70
C GLU A 316 22.05 8.46 13.30
N GLU A 317 22.36 9.68 13.77
CA GLU A 317 23.67 9.99 14.37
C GLU A 317 23.90 9.28 15.72
N GLU A 318 22.88 9.15 16.57
CA GLU A 318 23.01 8.54 17.91
C GLU A 318 22.77 7.03 17.92
N TYR A 319 21.98 6.47 17.00
CA TYR A 319 21.71 5.02 16.94
C TYR A 319 22.87 4.23 16.29
N ASP A 320 23.71 4.90 15.48
CA ASP A 320 24.87 4.29 14.81
C ASP A 320 26.20 4.36 15.61
N ASP A 321 26.23 4.99 16.80
CA ASP A 321 27.43 5.19 17.67
C ASP A 321 27.56 4.17 18.84
#